data_AF-A0A498M612-F1
#
_entry.id   AF-A0A498M612-F1
#
_cell.length_a   1.000
_cell.length_b   1.000
_cell.length_c   1.000
_cell.angle_alpha   90.00
_cell.angle_beta   90.00
_cell.angle_gamma   90.00
#
_symmetry.space_group_name_H-M   'P 1'
#
loop_
_entity.id
_entity.type
_entity.pdbx_description
1 polymer ?
#
loop_
_entity_poly.entity_id
_entity_poly.type
_entity_poly.pdbx_seq_one_letter_code
_entity_poly.pdbx_strand_id
1 'polypeptide(L)'
;MAAKNIKTRSTIQTQLRPSLQTATTPSSEPLSPVKTLSSQANPHIDALKVELLASLRKDIADIFKKELQDTLGDALSTIKFDLQAVKTQLAIDKAANDATVSELKGTVKEMEHTLTVCSEDLAEMKNSIKRLTANIAKLENKCEDLESRTRRNNVRIVGVPEGPNTSTTAAVASLLKEAFNLEKEPLLDRSHRTLQPTPKPGDRPRAIVCRSTANLESFHNHILMYASKRFSFTLPVYNARLIAALDYWHHINSSLKKKRQNSGTRREKD
;
A
#
# COMPACT_ATOMS: atom_id res chain seq x y z
N MET A 1 -0.26 -5.08 -8.59
CA MET A 1 -0.52 -4.86 -10.04
C MET A 1 0.84 -4.70 -10.70
N ALA A 2 1.45 -5.78 -11.19
CA ALA A 2 1.30 -6.33 -12.54
C ALA A 2 2.59 -6.02 -13.34
N ALA A 3 3.60 -6.87 -13.09
CA ALA A 3 4.78 -7.01 -13.92
C ALA A 3 4.40 -7.53 -15.31
N LYS A 4 5.05 -7.01 -16.36
CA LYS A 4 4.96 -7.58 -17.70
C LYS A 4 6.22 -8.39 -18.00
N ASN A 5 5.95 -9.68 -18.17
CA ASN A 5 6.82 -10.77 -18.53
C ASN A 5 6.92 -10.82 -20.06
N ILE A 6 8.13 -10.90 -20.64
CA ILE A 6 8.31 -11.38 -22.00
C ILE A 6 9.40 -12.46 -21.98
N LYS A 7 8.96 -13.61 -22.46
CA LYS A 7 9.57 -14.93 -22.46
C LYS A 7 10.02 -15.21 -23.88
N THR A 8 11.30 -15.49 -24.11
CA THR A 8 11.71 -16.35 -25.23
C THR A 8 12.84 -17.28 -24.79
N ARG A 9 12.71 -18.51 -25.26
CA ARG A 9 13.41 -19.76 -24.93
C ARG A 9 14.05 -20.21 -26.24
N SER A 10 15.33 -20.59 -26.24
CA SER A 10 15.96 -21.56 -27.16
C SER A 10 17.48 -21.51 -26.93
N THR A 11 18.33 -22.52 -27.07
CA THR A 11 18.30 -23.99 -27.02
C THR A 11 19.80 -24.35 -26.92
N ILE A 12 20.13 -25.34 -26.11
CA ILE A 12 21.49 -25.82 -25.85
C ILE A 12 22.07 -26.46 -27.12
N GLN A 13 23.34 -26.15 -27.44
CA GLN A 13 24.17 -27.13 -28.16
C GLN A 13 25.65 -27.00 -27.77
N THR A 14 26.06 -27.93 -26.90
CA THR A 14 27.42 -28.25 -26.50
C THR A 14 28.16 -28.91 -27.67
N GLN A 15 29.39 -28.52 -27.96
CA GLN A 15 30.29 -29.34 -28.77
C GLN A 15 31.70 -29.36 -28.17
N LEU A 16 32.11 -30.56 -27.78
CA LEU A 16 33.45 -30.99 -27.39
C LEU A 16 33.86 -32.10 -28.39
N ARG A 17 35.08 -32.01 -28.90
CA ARG A 17 35.80 -32.91 -29.84
C ARG A 17 36.30 -34.19 -29.11
N PRO A 18 37.16 -35.09 -29.68
CA PRO A 18 37.20 -35.92 -30.92
C PRO A 18 37.34 -37.46 -30.62
N SER A 19 37.27 -38.34 -31.65
CA SER A 19 38.04 -39.61 -31.76
C SER A 19 37.68 -40.36 -33.08
N LEU A 20 38.25 -41.54 -33.39
CA LEU A 20 39.47 -41.83 -34.15
C LEU A 20 39.25 -43.19 -34.91
N GLN A 21 39.98 -43.43 -36.01
CA GLN A 21 40.24 -44.73 -36.71
C GLN A 21 39.08 -45.32 -37.55
N THR A 22 39.26 -46.05 -38.67
CA THR A 22 40.24 -47.11 -39.04
C THR A 22 40.33 -47.30 -40.59
N ALA A 23 41.35 -48.04 -41.02
CA ALA A 23 41.80 -48.37 -42.38
C ALA A 23 40.82 -49.19 -43.27
N THR A 24 41.08 -49.28 -44.60
CA THR A 24 41.57 -50.48 -45.36
C THR A 24 41.46 -50.25 -46.90
N THR A 25 42.53 -50.58 -47.64
CA THR A 25 42.73 -50.73 -49.12
C THR A 25 41.88 -51.91 -49.71
N PRO A 26 41.89 -52.35 -51.02
CA PRO A 26 42.86 -52.19 -52.14
C PRO A 26 42.27 -52.12 -53.61
N SER A 27 43.17 -52.24 -54.61
CA SER A 27 43.00 -52.68 -56.02
C SER A 27 42.89 -51.55 -57.08
N SER A 28 43.70 -51.46 -58.14
CA SER A 28 44.08 -52.53 -59.08
C SER A 28 45.28 -52.16 -59.97
N GLU A 29 46.09 -53.16 -60.32
CA GLU A 29 46.97 -53.30 -61.52
C GLU A 29 46.37 -54.48 -62.36
N PRO A 30 46.80 -54.88 -63.60
CA PRO A 30 48.10 -54.65 -64.28
C PRO A 30 48.14 -54.57 -65.85
N LEU A 31 49.37 -54.39 -66.38
CA LEU A 31 50.01 -54.86 -67.66
C LEU A 31 49.98 -54.06 -69.01
N SER A 32 51.13 -53.41 -69.31
CA SER A 32 52.12 -53.60 -70.43
C SER A 32 51.73 -53.51 -71.94
N PRO A 33 52.67 -53.43 -72.94
CA PRO A 33 54.09 -52.98 -72.98
C PRO A 33 54.51 -52.08 -74.21
N VAL A 34 55.62 -51.33 -74.04
CA VAL A 34 56.76 -51.09 -74.98
C VAL A 34 56.54 -50.41 -76.36
N LYS A 35 57.18 -49.24 -76.58
CA LYS A 35 58.27 -49.04 -77.56
C LYS A 35 58.94 -47.66 -77.46
N THR A 36 60.24 -47.70 -77.20
CA THR A 36 61.20 -46.60 -77.13
C THR A 36 61.67 -46.15 -78.52
N LEU A 37 61.89 -44.85 -78.72
CA LEU A 37 62.92 -44.26 -79.62
C LEU A 37 63.01 -42.76 -79.26
N SER A 38 63.94 -42.37 -78.38
CA SER A 38 65.32 -41.95 -78.68
C SER A 38 65.43 -40.61 -79.41
N SER A 39 65.85 -39.58 -78.68
CA SER A 39 66.74 -38.53 -79.19
C SER A 39 67.64 -38.04 -78.05
N GLN A 40 68.84 -38.63 -78.00
CA GLN A 40 70.08 -38.17 -77.34
C GLN A 40 69.94 -37.29 -76.08
N ALA A 41 69.79 -37.96 -74.94
CA ALA A 41 70.16 -37.43 -73.64
C ALA A 41 71.68 -37.54 -73.47
N ASN A 42 72.35 -36.41 -73.26
CA ASN A 42 73.69 -36.40 -72.70
C ASN A 42 73.57 -36.81 -71.21
N PRO A 43 74.09 -37.97 -70.79
CA PRO A 43 73.79 -38.57 -69.48
C PRO A 43 74.24 -37.72 -68.28
N HIS A 44 75.13 -36.76 -68.52
CA HIS A 44 75.65 -35.84 -67.50
C HIS A 44 74.72 -34.63 -67.26
N ILE A 45 73.98 -34.17 -68.27
CA ILE A 45 73.17 -32.94 -68.17
C ILE A 45 71.82 -33.23 -67.52
N ASP A 46 71.19 -34.37 -67.84
CA ASP A 46 69.90 -34.74 -67.26
C ASP A 46 70.04 -35.25 -65.82
N ALA A 47 71.17 -35.88 -65.47
CA ALA A 47 71.51 -36.21 -64.08
C ALA A 47 71.62 -34.93 -63.21
N LEU A 48 72.30 -33.90 -63.72
CA LEU A 48 72.41 -32.60 -63.04
C LEU A 48 71.06 -31.88 -62.89
N LYS A 49 70.16 -31.98 -63.87
CA LYS A 49 68.79 -31.42 -63.76
C LYS A 49 67.97 -32.12 -62.69
N VAL A 50 68.07 -33.45 -62.61
CA VAL A 50 67.37 -34.25 -61.60
C VAL A 50 67.90 -33.94 -60.20
N GLU A 51 69.22 -33.81 -60.05
CA GLU A 51 69.86 -33.42 -58.79
C GLU A 51 69.51 -31.99 -58.37
N LEU A 52 69.50 -31.04 -59.30
CA LEU A 52 69.05 -29.66 -59.05
C LEU A 52 67.57 -29.60 -58.65
N LEU A 53 66.70 -30.35 -59.33
CA LEU A 53 65.27 -30.43 -58.96
C LEU A 53 65.08 -31.07 -57.58
N ALA A 54 65.88 -32.08 -57.23
CA ALA A 54 65.85 -32.69 -55.90
C ALA A 54 66.32 -31.72 -54.81
N SER A 55 67.40 -30.97 -55.06
CA SER A 55 67.89 -29.91 -54.16
C SER A 55 66.85 -28.82 -53.99
N LEU A 56 66.27 -28.30 -55.09
CA LEU A 56 65.24 -27.26 -55.03
C LEU A 56 63.99 -27.73 -54.30
N ARG A 57 63.53 -28.97 -54.52
CA ARG A 57 62.39 -29.54 -53.78
C ARG A 57 62.68 -29.65 -52.30
N LYS A 58 63.91 -30.01 -51.92
CA LYS A 58 64.35 -30.09 -50.53
C LYS A 58 64.40 -28.70 -49.90
N ASP A 59 65.03 -27.73 -50.54
CA ASP A 59 65.15 -26.36 -50.04
C ASP A 59 63.77 -25.70 -49.89
N ILE A 60 62.87 -25.87 -50.87
CA ILE A 60 61.49 -25.37 -50.79
C ILE A 60 60.74 -26.02 -49.62
N ALA A 61 60.88 -27.33 -49.42
CA ALA A 61 60.24 -28.02 -48.30
C ALA A 61 60.80 -27.56 -46.95
N ASP A 62 62.11 -27.35 -46.86
CA ASP A 62 62.77 -26.87 -45.64
C ASP A 62 62.39 -25.42 -45.33
N ILE A 63 62.30 -24.53 -46.33
CA ILE A 63 61.79 -23.16 -46.19
C ILE A 63 60.34 -23.19 -45.71
N PHE A 64 59.45 -23.94 -46.38
CA PHE A 64 58.04 -24.02 -45.99
C PHE A 64 57.87 -24.57 -44.57
N LYS A 65 58.62 -25.62 -44.22
CA LYS A 65 58.54 -26.21 -42.88
C LYS A 65 58.99 -25.21 -41.82
N LYS A 66 60.08 -24.49 -42.07
CA LYS A 66 60.59 -23.47 -41.16
C LYS A 66 59.60 -22.32 -41.01
N GLU A 67 59.15 -21.74 -42.11
CA GLU A 67 58.24 -20.58 -42.11
C GLU A 67 56.86 -20.93 -41.51
N LEU A 68 56.35 -22.14 -41.76
CA LEU A 68 55.14 -22.65 -41.12
C LEU A 68 55.34 -22.88 -39.62
N GLN A 69 56.49 -23.41 -39.22
CA GLN A 69 56.80 -23.68 -37.82
C GLN A 69 57.02 -22.38 -37.03
N ASP A 70 57.61 -21.37 -37.66
CA ASP A 70 57.82 -20.04 -37.09
C ASP A 70 56.47 -19.30 -36.94
N THR A 71 55.69 -19.18 -38.03
CA THR A 71 54.37 -18.50 -38.00
C THR A 71 53.37 -19.17 -37.07
N LEU A 72 53.29 -20.51 -37.08
CA LEU A 72 52.40 -21.25 -36.20
C LEU A 72 52.91 -21.26 -34.75
N GLY A 73 54.23 -21.29 -34.55
CA GLY A 73 54.88 -21.22 -33.25
C GLY A 73 54.62 -19.89 -32.55
N ASP A 74 54.73 -18.78 -33.28
CA ASP A 74 54.43 -17.44 -32.79
C ASP A 74 52.94 -17.31 -32.43
N ALA A 75 52.03 -17.70 -33.32
CA ALA A 75 50.59 -17.64 -33.07
C ALA A 75 50.16 -18.48 -31.85
N LEU A 76 50.68 -19.71 -31.71
CA LEU A 76 50.40 -20.57 -30.56
C LEU A 76 50.98 -20.00 -29.26
N SER A 77 52.13 -19.34 -29.33
CA SER A 77 52.76 -18.69 -28.17
C SER A 77 51.93 -17.48 -27.71
N THR A 78 51.43 -16.66 -28.63
CA THR A 78 50.51 -15.56 -28.33
C THR A 78 49.21 -16.07 -27.72
N ILE A 79 48.56 -17.07 -28.32
CA ILE A 79 47.31 -17.66 -27.79
C ILE A 79 47.53 -18.23 -26.38
N LYS A 80 48.67 -18.88 -26.13
CA LYS A 80 49.00 -19.41 -24.80
C LYS A 80 49.12 -18.28 -23.78
N PHE A 81 49.76 -17.17 -24.13
CA PHE A 81 49.89 -16.02 -23.25
C PHE A 81 48.53 -15.39 -22.95
N ASP A 82 47.72 -15.17 -23.98
CA ASP A 82 46.36 -14.62 -23.85
C ASP A 82 45.47 -15.52 -22.99
N LEU A 83 45.54 -16.85 -23.17
CA LEU A 83 44.77 -17.80 -22.37
C LEU A 83 45.17 -17.80 -20.90
N GLN A 84 46.46 -17.63 -20.61
CA GLN A 84 46.91 -17.44 -19.22
C GLN A 84 46.43 -16.11 -18.65
N ALA A 85 46.48 -15.03 -19.43
CA ALA A 85 45.98 -13.71 -19.02
C ALA A 85 44.48 -13.74 -18.71
N VAL A 86 43.67 -14.33 -19.59
CA VAL A 86 42.22 -14.52 -19.38
C VAL A 86 41.95 -15.38 -18.15
N LYS A 87 42.73 -16.45 -17.94
CA LYS A 87 42.59 -17.31 -16.75
C LYS A 87 42.87 -16.53 -15.47
N THR A 88 43.90 -15.68 -15.45
CA THR A 88 44.21 -14.85 -14.28
C THR A 88 43.12 -13.79 -14.05
N GLN A 89 42.63 -13.16 -15.11
CA GLN A 89 41.57 -12.16 -15.00
C GLN A 89 40.27 -12.78 -14.45
N LEU A 90 39.88 -13.96 -14.95
CA LEU A 90 38.71 -14.68 -14.44
C LEU A 90 38.83 -15.05 -12.97
N ALA A 91 40.03 -15.40 -12.50
CA ALA A 91 40.24 -15.70 -11.09
C ALA A 91 40.07 -14.45 -10.21
N ILE A 92 40.55 -13.30 -10.67
CA ILE A 92 40.40 -12.00 -10.00
C ILE A 92 38.92 -11.60 -9.98
N ASP A 93 38.25 -11.63 -11.13
CA ASP A 93 36.83 -11.25 -11.25
C ASP A 93 35.94 -12.16 -10.40
N LYS A 94 36.25 -13.46 -10.35
CA LYS A 94 35.54 -14.40 -9.48
C LYS A 94 35.70 -14.02 -8.01
N ALA A 95 36.92 -13.74 -7.56
CA ALA A 95 37.16 -13.34 -6.18
C ALA A 95 36.46 -12.02 -5.83
N ALA A 96 36.45 -11.04 -6.75
CA ALA A 96 35.72 -9.79 -6.59
C ALA A 96 34.21 -10.03 -6.49
N ASN A 97 33.65 -10.86 -7.39
CA ASN A 97 32.23 -11.21 -7.35
C ASN A 97 31.86 -11.94 -6.05
N ASP A 98 32.65 -12.90 -5.61
CA ASP A 98 32.43 -13.63 -4.36
C ASP A 98 32.41 -12.67 -3.15
N ALA A 99 33.28 -11.66 -3.14
CA ALA A 99 33.28 -10.62 -2.10
C ALA A 99 32.00 -9.78 -2.13
N THR A 100 31.59 -9.28 -3.30
CA THR A 100 30.34 -8.49 -3.42
C THR A 100 29.09 -9.30 -3.06
N VAL A 101 29.04 -10.57 -3.43
CA VAL A 101 27.92 -11.47 -3.08
C VAL A 101 27.88 -11.71 -1.58
N SER A 102 29.03 -11.85 -0.92
CA SER A 102 29.09 -11.99 0.53
C SER A 102 28.61 -10.73 1.25
N GLU A 103 29.00 -9.55 0.77
CA GLU A 103 28.54 -8.27 1.31
C GLU A 103 27.03 -8.09 1.14
N LEU A 104 26.53 -8.30 -0.09
CA LEU A 104 25.10 -8.23 -0.38
C LEU A 104 24.29 -9.20 0.49
N LYS A 105 24.77 -10.44 0.67
CA LYS A 105 24.13 -11.40 1.57
C LYS A 105 24.06 -10.90 3.01
N GLY A 106 25.07 -10.17 3.49
CA GLY A 106 25.05 -9.50 4.79
C GLY A 106 23.96 -8.43 4.85
N THR A 107 23.92 -7.53 3.87
CA THR A 107 22.91 -6.44 3.83
C THR A 107 21.48 -6.97 3.73
N VAL A 108 21.25 -8.06 2.99
CA VAL A 108 19.93 -8.69 2.87
C VAL A 108 19.48 -9.27 4.20
N LYS A 109 20.38 -9.93 4.96
CA LYS A 109 20.04 -10.44 6.29
C LYS A 109 19.66 -9.33 7.27
N GLU A 110 20.39 -8.22 7.26
CA GLU A 110 20.08 -7.06 8.10
C GLU A 110 18.71 -6.46 7.70
N MET A 111 18.45 -6.36 6.40
CA MET A 111 17.16 -5.88 5.90
C MET A 111 15.99 -6.83 6.26
N GLU A 112 16.18 -8.14 6.19
CA GLU A 112 15.19 -9.13 6.63
C GLU A 112 14.91 -9.01 8.13
N HIS A 113 15.95 -8.79 8.94
CA HIS A 113 15.82 -8.60 10.37
C HIS A 113 15.04 -7.31 10.70
N THR A 114 15.46 -6.17 10.14
CA THR A 114 14.77 -4.88 10.33
C THR A 114 13.32 -4.91 9.84
N LEU A 115 13.04 -5.62 8.75
CA LEU A 115 11.67 -5.81 8.26
C LEU A 115 10.83 -6.66 9.22
N THR A 116 11.42 -7.69 9.83
CA THR A 116 10.75 -8.53 10.84
C THR A 116 10.39 -7.71 12.07
N VAL A 117 11.34 -6.96 12.62
CA VAL A 117 11.11 -6.06 13.77
C VAL A 117 10.05 -5.01 13.44
N CYS A 118 10.15 -4.36 12.28
CA CYS A 118 9.15 -3.39 11.86
C CYS A 118 7.74 -4.01 11.72
N SER A 119 7.64 -5.25 11.24
CA SER A 119 6.37 -5.97 11.16
C SER A 119 5.78 -6.27 12.54
N GLU A 120 6.61 -6.60 13.53
CA GLU A 120 6.21 -6.82 14.92
C GLU A 120 5.69 -5.51 15.55
N ASP A 121 6.43 -4.41 15.39
CA ASP A 121 6.03 -3.07 15.87
C ASP A 121 4.69 -2.62 15.25
N LEU A 122 4.52 -2.85 13.94
CA LEU A 122 3.26 -2.56 13.24
C LEU A 122 2.11 -3.40 13.78
N ALA A 123 2.35 -4.66 14.17
CA ALA A 123 1.33 -5.51 14.77
C ALA A 123 0.96 -5.03 16.17
N GLU A 124 1.93 -4.64 17.00
CA GLU A 124 1.71 -4.07 18.32
C GLU A 124 0.94 -2.75 18.24
N MET A 125 1.35 -1.85 17.35
CA MET A 125 0.66 -0.57 17.14
C MET A 125 -0.79 -0.79 16.69
N LYS A 126 -1.05 -1.71 15.75
CA LYS A 126 -2.41 -2.07 15.34
C LYS A 126 -3.25 -2.58 16.52
N ASN A 127 -2.67 -3.38 17.41
CA ASN A 127 -3.37 -3.87 18.60
C ASN A 127 -3.67 -2.74 19.59
N SER A 128 -2.72 -1.83 19.79
CA SER A 128 -2.91 -0.64 20.63
C SER A 128 -4.00 0.27 20.08
N ILE A 129 -4.02 0.52 18.76
CA ILE A 129 -5.08 1.29 18.11
C ILE A 129 -6.44 0.63 18.34
N LYS A 130 -6.58 -0.69 18.10
CA LYS A 130 -7.83 -1.41 18.35
C LYS A 130 -8.30 -1.27 19.80
N ARG A 131 -7.38 -1.39 20.77
CA ARG A 131 -7.68 -1.23 22.20
C ARG A 131 -8.13 0.18 22.53
N LEU A 132 -7.44 1.19 22.01
CA LEU A 132 -7.79 2.59 22.22
C LEU A 132 -9.13 2.93 21.58
N THR A 133 -9.40 2.49 20.35
CA THR A 133 -10.71 2.67 19.69
C THR A 133 -11.84 2.03 20.49
N ALA A 134 -11.63 0.81 21.01
CA ALA A 134 -12.62 0.16 21.87
C ALA A 134 -12.86 0.93 23.18
N ASN A 135 -11.82 1.51 23.77
CA ASN A 135 -11.94 2.33 24.97
C ASN A 135 -12.64 3.66 24.69
N ILE A 136 -12.35 4.32 23.57
CA ILE A 136 -13.05 5.53 23.12
C ILE A 136 -14.54 5.24 22.97
N ALA A 137 -14.92 4.18 22.26
CA ALA A 137 -16.32 3.79 22.10
C ALA A 137 -17.00 3.50 23.46
N LYS A 138 -16.29 2.85 24.40
CA LYS A 138 -16.80 2.63 25.77
C LYS A 138 -16.99 3.95 26.53
N LEU A 139 -16.07 4.89 26.40
CA LEU A 139 -16.15 6.19 27.07
C LEU A 139 -17.26 7.04 26.46
N GLU A 140 -17.40 7.06 25.14
CA GLU A 140 -18.49 7.75 24.45
C GLU A 140 -19.85 7.24 24.91
N ASN A 141 -20.04 5.92 24.98
CA ASN A 141 -21.27 5.33 25.49
C ASN A 141 -21.54 5.68 26.96
N LYS A 142 -20.50 5.74 27.80
CA LYS A 142 -20.64 6.15 29.21
C LYS A 142 -21.00 7.63 29.33
N CYS A 143 -20.38 8.48 28.53
CA CYS A 143 -20.69 9.91 28.48
C CYS A 143 -22.13 10.15 28.02
N GLU A 144 -22.57 9.47 26.95
CA GLU A 144 -23.95 9.55 26.46
C GLU A 144 -24.96 9.05 27.50
N ASP A 145 -24.68 7.93 28.19
CA ASP A 145 -25.54 7.44 29.27
C ASP A 145 -25.63 8.46 30.40
N LEU A 146 -24.50 8.96 30.91
CA LEU A 146 -24.47 9.96 31.99
C LEU A 146 -25.19 11.25 31.60
N GLU A 147 -24.99 11.73 30.37
CA GLU A 147 -25.68 12.90 29.85
C GLU A 147 -27.19 12.64 29.75
N SER A 148 -27.59 11.49 29.22
CA SER A 148 -28.98 11.06 29.16
C SER A 148 -29.62 10.98 30.55
N ARG A 149 -28.95 10.38 31.55
CA ARG A 149 -29.44 10.33 32.94
C ARG A 149 -29.57 11.72 33.55
N THR A 150 -28.62 12.61 33.26
CA THR A 150 -28.63 13.98 33.78
C THR A 150 -29.76 14.80 33.15
N ARG A 151 -29.99 14.63 31.84
CA ARG A 151 -31.08 15.30 31.10
C ARG A 151 -32.46 14.79 31.54
N ARG A 152 -32.61 13.50 31.87
CA ARG A 152 -33.87 12.91 32.38
C ARG A 152 -34.42 13.59 33.62
N ASN A 153 -33.59 14.28 34.41
CA ASN A 153 -34.05 15.00 35.60
C ASN A 153 -34.43 16.47 35.33
N ASN A 154 -34.19 16.97 34.11
CA ASN A 154 -34.48 18.34 33.72
C ASN A 154 -35.78 18.38 32.89
N VAL A 155 -36.77 19.17 33.32
CA VAL A 155 -38.00 19.46 32.56
C VAL A 155 -37.84 20.82 31.89
N ARG A 156 -38.28 20.92 30.63
CA ARG A 156 -38.31 22.17 29.87
C ARG A 156 -39.75 22.62 29.64
N ILE A 157 -40.13 23.73 30.26
CA ILE A 157 -41.47 24.33 30.15
C ILE A 157 -41.39 25.49 29.17
N VAL A 158 -42.33 25.57 28.22
CA VAL A 158 -42.36 26.55 27.14
C VAL A 158 -43.69 27.29 27.15
N GLY A 159 -43.67 28.59 26.84
CA GLY A 159 -44.89 29.40 26.72
C GLY A 159 -45.27 30.19 27.97
N VAL A 160 -44.48 30.13 29.04
CA VAL A 160 -44.69 30.96 30.23
C VAL A 160 -44.25 32.40 29.92
N PRO A 161 -45.13 33.42 30.03
CA PRO A 161 -44.78 34.82 29.78
C PRO A 161 -43.55 35.28 30.57
N GLU A 162 -42.77 36.20 30.02
CA GLU A 162 -41.62 36.78 30.72
C GLU A 162 -42.12 37.77 31.79
N GLY A 163 -41.58 37.67 33.00
CA GLY A 163 -41.92 38.55 34.11
C GLY A 163 -40.98 38.33 35.30
N PRO A 164 -40.84 39.34 36.18
CA PRO A 164 -40.04 39.18 37.39
C PRO A 164 -40.63 38.05 38.24
N ASN A 165 -39.78 37.15 38.74
CA ASN A 165 -40.14 36.00 39.58
C ASN A 165 -40.92 34.85 38.91
N THR A 166 -41.16 34.90 37.60
CA THR A 166 -41.86 33.80 36.88
C THR A 166 -41.06 32.50 36.80
N SER A 167 -39.73 32.56 36.92
CA SER A 167 -38.84 31.39 36.83
C SER A 167 -38.36 30.88 38.18
N THR A 168 -38.81 31.47 39.29
CA THR A 168 -38.43 31.03 40.64
C THR A 168 -39.01 29.64 40.90
N THR A 169 -38.31 28.82 41.71
CA THR A 169 -38.73 27.46 42.05
C THR A 169 -40.14 27.40 42.62
N ALA A 170 -40.53 28.33 43.50
CA ALA A 170 -41.88 28.42 44.05
C ALA A 170 -42.95 28.70 42.99
N ALA A 171 -42.70 29.64 42.08
CA ALA A 171 -43.63 29.98 41.00
C ALA A 171 -43.85 28.79 40.05
N VAL A 172 -42.79 28.07 39.71
CA VAL A 172 -42.88 26.89 38.85
C VAL A 172 -43.52 25.71 39.57
N ALA A 173 -43.28 25.53 40.88
CA ALA A 173 -43.93 24.49 41.66
C ALA A 173 -45.45 24.72 41.75
N SER A 174 -45.87 25.96 42.00
CA SER A 174 -47.28 26.36 41.99
C SER A 174 -47.94 26.16 40.62
N LEU A 175 -47.27 26.57 39.54
CA LEU A 175 -47.73 26.35 38.17
C LEU A 175 -47.91 24.86 37.84
N LEU A 176 -46.97 24.00 38.27
CA LEU A 176 -47.07 22.55 38.06
C LEU A 176 -48.18 21.93 38.89
N LYS A 177 -48.41 22.41 40.12
CA LYS A 177 -49.53 21.97 40.95
C LYS A 177 -50.86 22.26 40.28
N GLU A 178 -51.04 23.48 39.76
CA GLU A 178 -52.26 23.89 39.07
C GLU A 178 -52.44 23.14 37.74
N ALA A 179 -51.40 23.06 36.91
CA ALA A 179 -51.49 22.44 35.58
C ALA A 179 -51.78 20.93 35.62
N PHE A 180 -51.29 20.23 36.65
CA PHE A 180 -51.46 18.79 36.80
C PHE A 180 -52.43 18.40 37.93
N ASN A 181 -53.10 19.35 38.58
CA ASN A 181 -54.00 19.14 39.72
C ASN A 181 -53.38 18.25 40.83
N LEU A 182 -52.15 18.56 41.25
CA LEU A 182 -51.44 17.79 42.27
C LEU A 182 -51.93 18.16 43.67
N GLU A 183 -52.02 17.18 44.56
CA GLU A 183 -52.37 17.42 45.98
C GLU A 183 -51.28 18.27 46.68
N LYS A 184 -50.01 18.03 46.35
CA LYS A 184 -48.84 18.71 46.93
C LYS A 184 -47.98 19.35 45.85
N GLU A 185 -47.38 20.50 46.18
CA GLU A 185 -46.43 21.17 45.31
C GLU A 185 -45.15 20.31 45.12
N PRO A 186 -44.69 20.13 43.87
CA PRO A 186 -43.50 19.36 43.60
C PRO A 186 -42.25 20.09 44.10
N LEU A 187 -41.33 19.34 44.73
CA LEU A 187 -40.06 19.90 45.17
C LEU A 187 -39.10 20.04 43.98
N LEU A 188 -38.68 21.28 43.71
CA LEU A 188 -37.74 21.62 42.65
C LEU A 188 -36.39 22.02 43.25
N ASP A 189 -35.31 21.45 42.72
CA ASP A 189 -33.93 21.72 43.13
C ASP A 189 -33.45 23.06 42.56
N ARG A 190 -33.72 23.28 41.28
CA ARG A 190 -33.37 24.51 40.56
C ARG A 190 -34.40 24.84 39.50
N SER A 191 -34.58 26.12 39.24
CA SER A 191 -35.40 26.62 38.13
C SER A 191 -34.81 27.92 37.60
N HIS A 192 -34.66 28.00 36.27
CA HIS A 192 -34.15 29.18 35.59
C HIS A 192 -34.64 29.24 34.14
N ARG A 193 -34.65 30.43 33.53
CA ARG A 193 -34.83 30.58 32.08
C ARG A 193 -33.56 30.16 31.37
N THR A 194 -33.68 29.66 30.14
CA THR A 194 -32.53 29.41 29.27
C THR A 194 -31.69 30.66 29.09
N LEU A 195 -30.36 30.51 28.98
CA LEU A 195 -29.38 31.59 28.82
C LEU A 195 -29.46 32.36 27.49
N GLN A 196 -30.59 32.28 26.78
CA GLN A 196 -30.86 33.07 25.60
C GLN A 196 -31.08 34.55 25.97
N PRO A 197 -30.74 35.50 25.09
CA PRO A 197 -31.10 36.91 25.25
C PRO A 197 -32.60 37.08 25.51
N THR A 198 -32.96 38.06 26.32
CA THR A 198 -34.38 38.37 26.60
C THR A 198 -35.10 38.73 25.30
N PRO A 199 -36.18 38.02 24.95
CA PRO A 199 -36.94 38.26 23.73
C PRO A 199 -37.63 39.62 23.79
N LYS A 200 -37.88 40.24 22.64
CA LYS A 200 -38.62 41.51 22.59
C LYS A 200 -40.09 41.27 23.00
N PRO A 201 -40.81 42.28 23.50
CA PRO A 201 -42.23 42.17 23.75
C PRO A 201 -42.97 41.74 22.47
N GLY A 202 -43.56 40.54 22.47
CA GLY A 202 -44.22 39.94 21.31
C GLY A 202 -43.49 38.73 20.71
N ASP A 203 -42.20 38.56 20.99
CA ASP A 203 -41.44 37.37 20.61
C ASP A 203 -41.71 36.20 21.59
N ARG A 204 -41.37 34.97 21.17
CA ARG A 204 -41.59 33.77 21.97
C ARG A 204 -40.82 33.83 23.30
N PRO A 205 -41.49 33.65 24.46
CA PRO A 205 -40.81 33.67 25.76
C PRO A 205 -39.80 32.53 25.88
N ARG A 206 -38.71 32.75 26.64
CA ARG A 206 -37.65 31.75 26.83
C ARG A 206 -38.19 30.55 27.59
N ALA A 207 -37.65 29.37 27.30
CA ALA A 207 -38.05 28.18 28.05
C ALA A 207 -37.52 28.25 29.49
N ILE A 208 -38.30 27.74 30.43
CA ILE A 208 -37.86 27.49 31.80
C ILE A 208 -37.29 26.07 31.83
N VAL A 209 -36.08 25.93 32.36
CA VAL A 209 -35.47 24.64 32.69
C VAL A 209 -35.51 24.49 34.20
N CYS A 210 -36.29 23.52 34.67
CA CYS A 210 -36.33 23.16 36.08
C CYS A 210 -35.82 21.73 36.28
N ARG A 211 -35.15 21.49 37.42
CA ARG A 211 -34.69 20.18 37.84
C ARG A 211 -35.49 19.75 39.05
N SER A 212 -36.01 18.53 39.00
CA SER A 212 -36.68 17.92 40.14
C SER A 212 -35.69 17.09 40.95
N THR A 213 -35.95 16.94 42.26
CA THR A 213 -35.15 16.07 43.13
C THR A 213 -35.41 14.60 42.81
N ALA A 214 -34.43 13.71 43.07
CA ALA A 214 -34.45 12.30 42.63
C ALA A 214 -35.68 11.49 43.12
N ASN A 215 -36.33 11.89 44.21
CA ASN A 215 -37.56 11.26 44.71
C ASN A 215 -38.80 11.53 43.84
N LEU A 216 -38.68 12.38 42.81
CA LEU A 216 -39.74 12.74 41.87
C LEU A 216 -39.56 12.06 40.51
N GLU A 217 -38.79 10.96 40.38
CA GLU A 217 -38.76 10.17 39.12
C GLU A 217 -40.17 9.69 38.72
N SER A 218 -41.01 9.31 39.68
CA SER A 218 -42.41 8.99 39.45
C SER A 218 -43.18 10.20 38.90
N PHE A 219 -42.95 11.39 39.45
CA PHE A 219 -43.54 12.64 39.00
C PHE A 219 -43.04 13.07 37.62
N HIS A 220 -41.76 12.90 37.30
CA HIS A 220 -41.20 13.21 36.00
C HIS A 220 -41.76 12.29 34.92
N ASN A 221 -41.85 10.98 35.21
CA ASN A 221 -42.51 10.01 34.33
C ASN A 221 -44.01 10.31 34.19
N HIS A 222 -44.66 10.79 35.26
CA HIS A 222 -46.05 11.25 35.22
C HIS A 222 -46.20 12.46 34.29
N ILE A 223 -45.40 13.52 34.48
CA ILE A 223 -45.38 14.69 33.59
C ILE A 223 -45.15 14.27 32.14
N LEU A 224 -44.13 13.44 31.87
CA LEU A 224 -43.84 12.97 30.52
C LEU A 224 -45.01 12.17 29.94
N MET A 225 -45.64 11.29 30.71
CA MET A 225 -46.82 10.53 30.30
C MET A 225 -48.01 11.45 29.98
N TYR A 226 -48.29 12.47 30.82
CA TYR A 226 -49.40 13.40 30.59
C TYR A 226 -49.11 14.43 29.50
N ALA A 227 -47.85 14.84 29.32
CA ALA A 227 -47.46 15.73 28.23
C ALA A 227 -47.44 15.02 26.86
N SER A 228 -47.22 13.69 26.84
CA SER A 228 -47.30 12.87 25.63
C SER A 228 -48.72 12.41 25.30
N LYS A 229 -49.60 12.27 26.31
CA LYS A 229 -51.06 12.26 26.12
C LYS A 229 -51.47 13.65 25.62
N ARG A 230 -51.99 13.74 24.40
CA ARG A 230 -52.21 14.99 23.63
C ARG A 230 -53.29 15.94 24.18
N PHE A 231 -53.35 16.20 25.48
CA PHE A 231 -54.17 17.28 26.03
C PHE A 231 -53.41 18.60 25.90
N SER A 232 -53.72 19.31 24.81
CA SER A 232 -53.22 20.64 24.54
C SER A 232 -53.94 21.60 25.46
N PHE A 233 -53.38 21.92 26.62
CA PHE A 233 -53.95 22.98 27.45
C PHE A 233 -53.65 24.32 26.76
N THR A 234 -54.70 24.87 26.15
CA THR A 234 -54.91 26.17 25.47
C THR A 234 -54.69 26.26 23.94
N LEU A 235 -55.74 26.77 23.28
CA LEU A 235 -55.92 26.97 21.82
C LEU A 235 -54.79 27.72 21.08
N PRO A 236 -54.04 28.67 21.67
CA PRO A 236 -52.95 29.37 20.97
C PRO A 236 -51.75 28.47 20.62
N VAL A 237 -51.57 27.37 21.36
CA VAL A 237 -50.43 26.43 21.20
C VAL A 237 -50.61 25.52 19.98
N TYR A 238 -51.84 25.31 19.49
CA TYR A 238 -52.12 24.55 18.27
C TYR A 238 -51.54 25.23 17.03
N ASN A 239 -51.64 26.56 16.93
CA ASN A 239 -51.09 27.35 15.83
C ASN A 239 -49.55 27.42 15.87
N ALA A 240 -48.96 27.52 17.07
CA ALA A 240 -47.51 27.49 17.24
C ALA A 240 -46.89 26.11 16.90
N ARG A 241 -47.67 25.02 17.03
CA ARG A 241 -47.23 23.65 16.73
C ARG A 241 -47.14 23.39 15.22
N LEU A 242 -48.02 24.00 14.42
CA LEU A 242 -47.91 23.98 12.95
C LEU A 242 -46.61 24.66 12.49
N ILE A 243 -46.25 25.78 13.11
CA ILE A 243 -45.06 26.58 12.79
C ILE A 243 -43.77 25.88 13.25
N ALA A 244 -43.75 25.28 14.45
CA ALA A 244 -42.57 24.58 14.95
C ALA A 244 -42.26 23.27 14.20
N ALA A 245 -43.28 22.60 13.66
CA ALA A 245 -43.09 21.43 12.79
C ALA A 245 -42.46 21.82 11.43
N LEU A 246 -42.82 22.99 10.89
CA LEU A 246 -42.22 23.57 9.69
C LEU A 246 -40.75 23.99 9.92
N ASP A 247 -40.44 24.60 11.07
CA ASP A 247 -39.07 24.98 11.44
C ASP A 247 -38.14 23.78 11.67
N TYR A 248 -38.65 22.70 12.25
CA TYR A 248 -37.89 21.45 12.41
C TYR A 248 -37.53 20.84 11.06
N TRP A 249 -38.43 20.89 10.07
CA TRP A 249 -38.16 20.44 8.70
C TRP A 249 -37.14 21.34 7.97
N HIS A 250 -37.21 22.66 8.15
CA HIS A 250 -36.24 23.60 7.58
C HIS A 250 -34.84 23.46 8.19
N HIS A 251 -34.72 23.20 9.49
CA HIS A 251 -33.41 23.00 10.14
C HIS A 251 -32.75 21.69 9.71
N ILE A 252 -33.51 20.60 9.53
CA ILE A 252 -32.99 19.33 9.02
C ILE A 252 -32.50 19.51 7.57
N ASN A 253 -33.28 20.16 6.71
CA ASN A 253 -32.90 20.40 5.31
C ASN A 253 -31.74 21.40 5.13
N SER A 254 -31.61 22.39 6.01
CA SER A 254 -30.47 23.32 6.01
C SER A 254 -29.16 22.65 6.44
N SER A 255 -29.23 21.75 7.43
CA SER A 255 -28.09 20.92 7.86
C SER A 255 -27.62 19.94 6.79
N LEU A 256 -28.55 19.36 6.03
CA LEU A 256 -28.25 18.48 4.89
C LEU A 256 -27.61 19.24 3.72
N LYS A 257 -28.04 20.48 3.44
CA LYS A 257 -27.39 21.35 2.44
C LYS A 257 -25.96 21.73 2.85
N LYS A 258 -25.70 22.03 4.12
CA LYS A 258 -24.35 22.30 4.65
C LYS A 258 -23.41 21.08 4.53
N LYS A 259 -23.92 19.87 4.80
CA LYS A 259 -23.13 18.63 4.59
C LYS A 259 -22.80 18.38 3.11
N ARG A 260 -23.72 18.66 2.18
CA ARG A 260 -23.45 18.52 0.73
C ARG A 260 -22.41 19.53 0.21
N GLN A 261 -22.35 20.74 0.78
CA GLN A 261 -21.34 21.72 0.39
C GLN A 261 -19.95 21.42 0.99
N ASN A 262 -19.87 20.93 2.24
CA ASN A 262 -18.60 20.52 2.83
C ASN A 262 -18.02 19.21 2.27
N SER A 263 -18.84 18.37 1.62
CA SER A 263 -18.34 17.22 0.85
C SER A 263 -17.86 17.57 -0.56
N GLY A 264 -18.03 18.82 -1.00
CA GLY A 264 -17.68 19.28 -2.35
C GLY A 264 -16.35 20.03 -2.48
N THR A 265 -15.75 20.51 -1.39
CA THR A 265 -14.57 21.40 -1.42
C THR A 265 -13.24 20.71 -1.11
N ARG A 266 -13.12 19.41 -1.39
CA ARG A 266 -11.84 18.70 -1.35
C ARG A 266 -11.55 18.02 -2.69
N ARG A 267 -11.38 18.83 -3.72
CA ARG A 267 -10.66 18.47 -4.95
C ARG A 267 -10.07 19.72 -5.60
N GLU A 268 -8.79 19.58 -5.93
CA GLU A 268 -7.96 20.44 -6.80
C GLU A 268 -7.69 21.87 -6.33
N LYS A 269 -6.51 22.05 -5.74
CA LYS A 269 -5.57 23.05 -6.25
C LYS A 269 -4.22 22.39 -6.45
N ASP A 270 -3.74 22.57 -7.68
CA ASP A 270 -2.40 22.30 -8.19
C ASP A 270 -1.30 22.94 -7.33
#